data_AF-A0A2D6RK18-F1
#
_entry.id   AF-A0A2D6RK18-F1
#
_cell.length_a   1.000
_cell.length_b   1.000
_cell.length_c   1.000
_cell.angle_alpha   90.00
_cell.angle_beta   90.00
_cell.angle_gamma   90.00
#
_symmetry.space_group_name_H-M   'P 1'
#
loop_
_entity.id
_entity.type
_entity.pdbx_description
1 polymer ?
#
loop_
_entity_poly.entity_id
_entity_poly.type
_entity_poly.pdbx_seq_one_letter_code
_entity_poly.pdbx_strand_id
1 'polypeptide(L)'
;MDLATLVGMLGAIGFIVMAMILGGDISMFVDTQSILIVFCGSIFVVLSNYNMGQFFTIGKIIGKAFMFKIEKPEELIEKSVEMADAARKGGFLALEEAEISNEFMQKGVDMLVDGHDGDVVR
;
A
#
# COMPACT_ATOMS: atom_id res chain seq x y z
N MET A 1 -7.66 -5.42 -2.01
CA MET A 1 -8.22 -4.34 -2.84
C MET A 1 -9.58 -3.97 -2.29
N ASP A 2 -9.88 -2.68 -2.19
CA ASP A 2 -11.24 -2.24 -1.90
C ASP A 2 -12.18 -2.62 -3.07
N LEU A 3 -13.43 -2.96 -2.75
CA LEU A 3 -14.47 -3.31 -3.73
C LEU A 3 -14.67 -2.15 -4.71
N ALA A 4 -14.58 -0.90 -4.25
CA ALA A 4 -14.67 0.27 -5.11
C ALA A 4 -13.52 0.34 -6.13
N THR A 5 -12.27 0.04 -5.73
CA THR A 5 -11.13 -0.02 -6.66
C THR A 5 -11.32 -1.12 -7.70
N LEU A 6 -11.80 -2.29 -7.28
CA LEU A 6 -12.01 -3.42 -8.18
C LEU A 6 -13.13 -3.12 -9.20
N VAL A 7 -14.29 -2.67 -8.73
CA VAL A 7 -15.44 -2.33 -9.58
C VAL A 7 -15.12 -1.17 -10.50
N GLY A 8 -14.44 -0.13 -9.99
CA GLY A 8 -14.00 1.01 -10.80
C GLY A 8 -13.03 0.61 -11.91
N MET A 9 -12.06 -0.26 -11.60
CA MET A 9 -11.09 -0.76 -12.59
C MET A 9 -11.77 -1.61 -13.67
N LEU A 10 -12.63 -2.55 -13.28
CA LEU A 10 -13.38 -3.38 -14.22
C LEU A 10 -14.35 -2.56 -15.06
N GLY A 11 -15.04 -1.59 -14.45
CA GLY A 11 -15.94 -0.67 -15.15
C GLY A 11 -15.19 0.16 -16.19
N ALA A 12 -14.04 0.74 -15.83
CA ALA A 12 -13.21 1.52 -16.74
C ALA A 12 -12.76 0.69 -17.95
N ILE A 13 -12.21 -0.51 -17.71
CA ILE A 13 -11.80 -1.43 -18.77
C ILE A 13 -13.00 -1.81 -19.64
N GLY A 14 -14.13 -2.13 -19.02
CA GLY A 14 -15.37 -2.51 -19.72
C GLY A 14 -15.88 -1.41 -20.65
N PHE A 15 -15.92 -0.16 -20.20
CA PHE A 15 -16.35 0.97 -21.03
C PHE A 15 -15.36 1.27 -22.16
N ILE A 16 -14.05 1.14 -21.92
CA ILE A 16 -13.03 1.29 -22.97
C ILE A 16 -13.23 0.23 -24.06
N VAL A 17 -13.38 -1.04 -23.67
CA VAL A 17 -13.60 -2.14 -24.63
C VAL A 17 -14.93 -1.97 -25.37
N MET A 18 -16.00 -1.56 -24.69
CA MET A 18 -17.29 -1.27 -25.31
C MET A 18 -17.18 -0.15 -26.36
N ALA A 19 -16.44 0.93 -26.04
CA ALA A 19 -16.18 2.01 -26.99
C ALA A 19 -15.38 1.53 -28.20
N MET A 20 -14.39 0.65 -28.02
CA MET A 20 -13.62 0.07 -29.13
C MET A 20 -14.50 -0.77 -30.06
N ILE A 21 -15.39 -1.61 -29.51
CA ILE A 21 -16.31 -2.44 -30.30
C ILE A 21 -17.31 -1.56 -31.08
N LEU A 22 -17.85 -0.53 -30.44
CA LEU A 22 -18.78 0.39 -31.10
C LEU A 22 -18.10 1.28 -32.14
N GLY A 23 -16.81 1.55 -31.97
CA GLY A 23 -16.00 2.40 -32.85
C GLY A 23 -15.47 1.71 -34.11
N GLY A 24 -15.51 0.38 -34.19
CA GLY A 24 -15.03 -0.37 -35.35
C GLY A 24 -14.42 -1.72 -34.98
N ASP A 25 -13.44 -2.15 -35.78
CA ASP A 25 -12.75 -3.43 -35.56
C ASP A 25 -11.70 -3.28 -34.44
N ILE A 26 -11.77 -4.13 -33.40
CA ILE A 26 -10.83 -4.10 -32.27
C ILE A 26 -9.36 -4.22 -32.71
N SER A 27 -9.08 -4.92 -33.82
CA SER A 27 -7.71 -5.11 -34.33
C SER A 27 -7.01 -3.79 -34.66
N MET A 28 -7.77 -2.72 -34.96
CA MET A 28 -7.19 -1.39 -35.21
C MET A 28 -6.52 -0.77 -33.97
N PHE A 29 -6.85 -1.25 -32.77
CA PHE A 29 -6.29 -0.76 -31.51
C PHE A 29 -5.11 -1.60 -31.01
N VAL A 30 -4.80 -2.73 -31.66
CA VAL A 30 -3.69 -3.62 -31.28
C VAL A 30 -2.58 -3.51 -32.34
N ASP A 31 -1.73 -2.51 -32.17
CA ASP A 31 -0.56 -2.30 -33.02
C ASP A 31 0.73 -2.69 -32.30
N THR A 32 1.52 -3.56 -32.94
CA THR A 32 2.76 -4.09 -32.37
C THR A 32 3.81 -2.98 -32.19
N GLN A 33 3.88 -2.01 -33.11
CA GLN A 33 4.85 -0.91 -33.02
C GLN A 33 4.54 0.00 -31.83
N SER A 34 3.26 0.36 -31.66
CA SER A 34 2.77 1.16 -30.55
C SER A 34 3.02 0.48 -29.20
N ILE A 35 2.81 -0.83 -29.11
CA ILE A 35 3.11 -1.59 -27.88
C ILE A 35 4.59 -1.52 -27.54
N LEU A 36 5.49 -1.71 -28.52
CA LEU A 36 6.94 -1.63 -28.28
C LEU A 36 7.37 -0.22 -27.82
N ILE A 37 6.86 0.82 -28.47
CA ILE A 37 7.20 2.21 -28.10
C ILE A 37 6.70 2.54 -26.70
N VAL A 38 5.46 2.20 -26.38
CA VAL A 38 4.84 2.56 -25.10
C VAL A 38 5.38 1.68 -23.97
N PHE A 39 5.32 0.35 -24.09
CA PHE A 39 5.76 -0.55 -23.02
C PHE A 39 7.28 -0.58 -22.88
N CYS A 40 8.02 -0.90 -23.94
CA CYS A 40 9.47 -0.98 -23.82
C CYS A 40 10.06 0.42 -23.59
N GLY A 41 9.61 1.43 -24.34
CA GLY A 41 10.11 2.80 -24.15
C GLY A 41 9.89 3.32 -22.74
N SER A 42 8.69 3.19 -22.17
CA SER A 42 8.43 3.64 -20.79
C SER A 42 9.27 2.87 -19.75
N ILE A 43 9.44 1.56 -19.90
CA ILE A 43 10.27 0.76 -19.00
C ILE A 43 11.73 1.25 -19.00
N PHE A 44 12.31 1.52 -20.18
CA PHE A 44 13.69 2.01 -20.28
C PHE A 44 13.84 3.47 -19.80
N VAL A 45 12.83 4.31 -20.01
CA VAL A 45 12.81 5.66 -19.43
C VAL A 45 12.76 5.60 -17.90
N VAL A 46 11.94 4.73 -17.31
CA VAL A 46 11.91 4.49 -15.86
C VAL A 46 13.28 3.98 -15.39
N LEU A 47 13.87 3.02 -16.10
CA LEU A 47 15.21 2.51 -15.80
C LEU A 47 16.28 3.63 -15.80
N SER A 48 16.14 4.63 -16.67
CA SER A 48 17.05 5.79 -16.70
C SER A 48 16.88 6.74 -15.50
N ASN A 49 15.75 6.70 -14.80
CA ASN A 49 15.45 7.59 -13.67
C ASN A 49 15.79 6.97 -12.31
N TYR A 50 15.98 5.66 -12.23
CA TYR A 50 16.19 4.94 -10.96
C TYR A 50 17.45 4.08 -11.00
N ASN A 51 18.03 3.83 -9.83
CA ASN A 51 19.12 2.85 -9.75
C ASN A 51 18.58 1.43 -9.95
N MET A 52 19.47 0.49 -10.32
CA MET A 52 19.08 -0.87 -10.66
C MET A 52 18.38 -1.60 -9.49
N GLY A 53 18.80 -1.35 -8.25
CA GLY A 53 18.19 -1.95 -7.05
C GLY A 53 16.75 -1.47 -6.81
N GLN A 54 16.48 -0.18 -7.03
CA GLN A 54 15.14 0.40 -6.94
C GLN A 54 14.23 -0.14 -8.03
N PHE A 55 14.72 -0.24 -9.27
CA PHE A 55 13.95 -0.75 -10.40
C PHE A 55 13.45 -2.18 -10.15
N PHE A 56 14.29 -3.09 -9.67
CA PHE A 56 13.86 -4.46 -9.34
C PHE A 56 12.89 -4.53 -8.15
N THR A 57 12.85 -3.50 -7.30
CA THR A 57 11.92 -3.43 -6.17
C THR A 57 10.49 -3.05 -6.61
N ILE A 58 10.31 -2.49 -7.81
CA ILE A 58 9.00 -2.08 -8.35
C ILE A 58 7.99 -3.24 -8.34
N GLY A 59 8.40 -4.47 -8.68
CA GLY A 59 7.49 -5.62 -8.69
C GLY A 59 6.84 -5.87 -7.31
N LYS A 60 7.62 -5.74 -6.23
CA LYS A 60 7.09 -5.85 -4.85
C LYS A 60 6.15 -4.70 -4.51
N ILE A 61 6.46 -3.49 -4.98
CA ILE A 61 5.65 -2.29 -4.75
C ILE A 61 4.30 -2.40 -5.48
N ILE A 62 4.30 -2.86 -6.73
CA ILE A 62 3.08 -3.14 -7.49
C ILE A 62 2.21 -4.14 -6.71
N GLY A 63 2.80 -5.24 -6.24
CA GLY A 63 2.08 -6.22 -5.42
C GLY A 63 1.45 -5.59 -4.16
N LYS A 64 2.19 -4.74 -3.44
CA LYS A 64 1.66 -3.99 -2.29
C LYS A 64 0.55 -3.02 -2.67
N ALA A 65 0.63 -2.36 -3.82
CA ALA A 65 -0.38 -1.41 -4.28
C ALA A 65 -1.74 -2.09 -4.54
N PHE A 66 -1.74 -3.33 -5.03
CA PHE A 66 -2.97 -4.13 -5.16
C PHE A 66 -3.38 -4.78 -3.82
N MET A 67 -2.43 -5.08 -2.95
CA MET A 67 -2.68 -5.61 -1.61
C MET A 67 -3.08 -4.48 -0.65
N PHE A 68 -4.29 -3.94 -0.83
CA PHE A 68 -4.91 -2.98 0.09
C PHE A 68 -5.06 -3.60 1.48
N LYS A 69 -4.21 -3.19 2.42
CA LYS A 69 -4.28 -3.55 3.85
C LYS A 69 -4.03 -2.30 4.69
N ILE A 70 -5.04 -1.44 4.75
CA ILE A 70 -5.10 -0.37 5.75
C ILE A 70 -5.91 -0.93 6.92
N GLU A 71 -5.33 -0.92 8.11
CA GLU A 71 -6.07 -1.19 9.35
C GLU A 71 -7.10 -0.08 9.55
N LYS A 72 -8.27 -0.44 10.07
CA LYS A 72 -9.34 0.54 10.25
C LYS A 72 -8.92 1.56 11.31
N PRO A 73 -9.06 2.88 11.04
CA PRO A 73 -8.74 3.90 12.04
C PRO A 73 -9.46 3.68 13.36
N GLU A 74 -10.69 3.17 13.34
CA GLU A 74 -11.48 2.90 14.53
C GLU A 74 -10.83 1.83 15.42
N GLU A 75 -10.33 0.75 14.83
CA GLU A 75 -9.63 -0.33 15.54
C GLU A 75 -8.32 0.18 16.16
N LEU A 76 -7.59 1.04 15.43
CA LEU A 76 -6.37 1.68 15.93
C LEU A 76 -6.63 2.64 17.10
N ILE A 77 -7.73 3.41 17.05
CA ILE A 77 -8.13 4.32 18.12
C ILE A 77 -8.49 3.52 19.37
N GLU A 78 -9.35 2.50 19.24
CA GLU A 78 -9.75 1.64 20.35
C GLU A 78 -8.52 0.99 21.01
N LYS A 79 -7.61 0.44 20.18
CA LYS A 79 -6.37 -0.16 20.69
C LYS A 79 -5.47 0.85 21.39
N SER A 80 -5.37 2.07 20.87
CA SER A 80 -4.58 3.14 21.50
C SER A 80 -5.13 3.53 22.87
N VAL A 81 -6.45 3.62 23.01
CA VAL A 81 -7.11 3.91 24.30
C VAL A 81 -6.93 2.76 25.29
N GLU A 82 -7.11 1.52 24.84
CA GLU A 82 -6.87 0.31 25.66
C GLU A 82 -5.45 0.30 26.23
N MET A 83 -4.44 0.55 25.39
CA MET A 83 -3.04 0.61 25.80
C MET A 83 -2.76 1.77 26.76
N ALA A 84 -3.36 2.94 26.54
CA ALA A 84 -3.22 4.08 27.45
C ALA A 84 -3.78 3.77 28.86
N ASP A 85 -4.93 3.09 28.93
CA ASP A 85 -5.53 2.66 30.19
C ASP A 85 -4.70 1.57 30.89
N ALA A 86 -4.14 0.62 30.13
CA ALA A 86 -3.23 -0.39 30.64
C ALA A 86 -1.95 0.24 31.23
N ALA A 87 -1.32 1.14 30.49
CA ALA A 87 -0.15 1.89 30.95
C ALA A 87 -0.43 2.72 32.21
N ARG A 88 -1.63 3.31 32.31
CA ARG A 88 -2.02 4.11 33.48
C ARG A 88 -2.18 3.25 34.75
N LYS A 89 -2.60 1.99 34.61
CA LYS A 89 -2.83 1.07 35.74
C LYS A 89 -1.59 0.27 36.11
N GLY A 90 -0.84 -0.21 35.12
CA GLY A 90 0.28 -1.14 35.30
C GLY A 90 1.65 -0.62 34.88
N GLY A 91 1.74 0.63 34.41
CA GLY A 91 2.99 1.22 33.91
C GLY A 91 3.46 0.59 32.60
N PHE A 92 4.75 0.77 32.28
CA PHE A 92 5.35 0.28 31.02
C PHE A 92 5.33 -1.25 30.89
N LEU A 93 5.38 -1.99 32.01
CA LEU A 93 5.34 -3.46 31.99
C LEU A 93 4.01 -3.99 31.43
N ALA A 94 2.90 -3.26 31.64
CA ALA A 94 1.60 -3.63 31.08
C ALA A 94 1.51 -3.43 29.56
N LEU A 95 2.42 -2.64 28.96
CA LEU A 95 2.50 -2.46 27.52
C LEU A 95 3.29 -3.59 26.84
N GLU A 96 4.20 -4.25 27.55
CA GLU A 96 4.97 -5.39 27.05
C GLU A 96 4.07 -6.63 26.84
N GLU A 97 3.05 -6.78 27.68
CA GLU A 97 2.06 -7.87 27.57
C GLU A 97 0.96 -7.61 26.52
N ALA A 98 0.92 -6.41 25.92
CA ALA A 98 -0.12 -6.04 24.98
C ALA A 98 0.19 -6.59 23.57
N GLU A 99 -0.73 -7.41 23.04
CA GLU A 99 -0.61 -7.89 21.66
C GLU A 99 -0.96 -6.77 20.66
N ILE A 100 0.02 -6.37 19.85
CA ILE A 100 -0.09 -5.28 18.88
C ILE A 100 0.11 -5.84 17.47
N SER A 101 -0.94 -5.77 16.64
CA SER A 101 -0.91 -6.24 15.24
C SER A 101 -0.18 -5.30 14.28
N ASN A 102 -0.18 -4.01 14.60
CA ASN A 102 0.42 -2.98 13.77
C ASN A 102 1.93 -2.87 14.06
N GLU A 103 2.77 -3.25 13.10
CA GLU A 103 4.23 -3.23 13.24
C GLU A 103 4.79 -1.84 13.59
N PHE A 104 4.17 -0.76 13.09
CA PHE A 104 4.60 0.61 13.39
C PHE A 104 4.27 1.00 14.84
N MET A 105 3.07 0.67 15.31
CA MET A 105 2.63 0.93 16.68
C MET A 105 3.43 0.09 17.69
N GLN A 106 3.69 -1.18 17.36
CA GLN A 106 4.52 -2.07 18.17
C GLN A 106 5.91 -1.47 18.38
N LYS A 107 6.57 -1.02 17.31
CA LYS A 107 7.89 -0.39 17.40
C LYS A 107 7.89 0.85 18.32
N GLY A 108 6.83 1.66 18.28
CA GLY A 108 6.68 2.81 19.17
C GLY A 108 6.57 2.40 20.64
N VAL A 109 5.79 1.35 20.91
CA VAL A 109 5.62 0.78 22.26
C VAL A 109 6.92 0.16 22.76
N ASP A 110 7.63 -0.59 21.94
CA ASP A 110 8.93 -1.20 22.28
C ASP A 110 9.93 -0.12 22.74
N MET A 111 10.01 1.01 22.03
CA MET A 111 10.89 2.13 22.41
C MET A 111 10.49 2.76 23.75
N LEU A 112 9.19 2.84 24.05
CA LEU A 112 8.69 3.35 25.34
C LEU A 112 8.98 2.37 26.48
N VAL A 113 8.86 1.06 26.25
CA VAL A 113 9.20 0.00 27.22
C VAL A 113 10.71 0.02 27.51
N ASP A 114 11.53 0.25 26.48
CA ASP A 114 12.98 0.46 26.60
C ASP A 114 13.36 1.77 27.32
N GLY A 115 12.38 2.62 27.66
CA GLY A 115 12.58 3.83 28.46
C GLY A 115 12.98 5.07 27.67
N HIS A 116 12.74 5.10 26.35
CA HIS A 116 12.96 6.30 25.54
C HIS A 116 11.88 7.36 25.82
N ASP A 117 12.30 8.62 25.90
CA ASP A 117 11.37 9.75 26.04
C ASP A 117 10.45 9.89 24.82
N GLY A 118 9.25 10.44 25.05
CA GLY A 118 8.24 10.61 24.01
C GLY A 118 8.71 11.44 22.80
N ASP A 119 9.67 12.34 22.98
CA ASP A 119 10.27 13.12 21.88
C ASP A 119 11.17 12.28 20.96
N VAL A 120 11.74 11.18 21.47
CA VAL A 120 12.57 10.25 20.69
C VAL A 120 11.70 9.24 19.94
N VAL A 121 10.54 8.91 20.51
CA VAL A 121 9.56 7.96 19.96
C VAL A 121 8.72 8.59 18.83
N ARG A 122 8.56 9.92 18.85
CA ARG A 122 7.71 10.68 17.92
C ARG A 122 8.18 10.70 16.47
#